data_AF-A0A2V8NM52-F1
#
_entry.id   AF-A0A2V8NM52-F1
#
_cell.length_a   1.000
_cell.length_b   1.000
_cell.length_c   1.000
_cell.angle_alpha   90.00
_cell.angle_beta   90.00
_cell.angle_gamma   90.00
#
_symmetry.space_group_name_H-M   'P 1'
#
loop_
_entity.id
_entity.type
_entity.pdbx_description
1 polymer ?
#
loop_
_entity_poly.entity_id
_entity_poly.type
_entity_poly.pdbx_seq_one_letter_code
_entity_poly.pdbx_strand_id
1 'polypeptide(L)'
;MRTCIIALIVVFALGLLSVSALTQQQIERDAGLGLLSSNSQKGGEDETGPYEVVAKWPQPFARPGYIQGSQGGVFAESPNRIFMANRGELKLPDKLPNNFNGAWGSLGSQATGQKPELRNC
;
A
#
# COMPACT_ATOMS: atom_id res chain seq x y z
N MET A 1 -25.60 3.65 -53.47
CA MET A 1 -24.77 2.89 -52.51
C MET A 1 -23.52 3.64 -52.05
N ARG A 2 -22.68 4.17 -52.96
CA ARG A 2 -21.43 4.88 -52.60
C ARG A 2 -21.62 6.12 -51.69
N THR A 3 -22.68 6.91 -51.91
CA THR A 3 -22.99 8.11 -51.11
C THR A 3 -23.44 7.79 -49.68
N CYS A 4 -24.19 6.69 -49.48
CA CYS A 4 -24.63 6.25 -48.15
C CYS A 4 -23.46 5.76 -47.28
N ILE A 5 -22.45 5.14 -47.90
CA ILE A 5 -21.24 4.66 -47.19
C ILE A 5 -20.41 5.84 -46.70
N ILE A 6 -20.24 6.89 -47.53
CA ILE A 6 -19.49 8.10 -47.14
C ILE A 6 -20.21 8.83 -45.98
N ALA A 7 -21.53 8.94 -46.02
CA ALA A 7 -22.30 9.57 -44.94
C ALA A 7 -22.15 8.83 -43.60
N LEU A 8 -22.18 7.49 -43.62
CA LEU A 8 -21.97 6.67 -42.41
C LEU A 8 -20.56 6.84 -41.83
N ILE A 9 -19.52 6.90 -42.68
CA ILE A 9 -18.14 7.09 -42.22
C ILE A 9 -17.96 8.47 -41.57
N VAL A 10 -18.56 9.52 -42.14
CA VAL A 10 -18.47 10.88 -41.59
C VAL A 10 -19.18 10.98 -40.23
N VAL A 11 -20.36 10.38 -40.08
CA VAL A 11 -21.09 10.36 -38.80
C VAL A 11 -20.31 9.57 -37.74
N PHE A 12 -19.73 8.43 -38.11
CA PHE A 12 -18.92 7.63 -37.19
C PHE A 12 -17.64 8.36 -36.77
N ALA A 13 -16.94 9.02 -37.70
CA ALA A 13 -15.74 9.79 -37.40
C ALA A 13 -16.02 11.00 -36.48
N LEU A 14 -17.12 11.74 -36.74
CA LEU A 14 -17.56 12.85 -35.88
C LEU A 14 -18.02 12.36 -34.49
N GLY A 15 -18.60 11.16 -34.41
CA GLY A 15 -18.94 10.51 -33.15
C GLY A 15 -17.70 10.14 -32.33
N LEU A 16 -16.65 9.61 -32.97
CA LEU A 16 -15.40 9.25 -32.27
C LEU A 16 -14.64 10.46 -31.73
N LEU A 17 -14.66 11.59 -32.44
CA LEU A 17 -13.97 12.83 -32.05
C LEU A 17 -14.66 13.56 -30.88
N SER A 18 -15.98 13.44 -30.74
CA SER A 18 -16.74 14.11 -29.69
C SER A 18 -16.63 13.41 -28.33
N VAL A 19 -16.40 12.09 -28.31
CA VAL A 19 -16.18 11.30 -27.07
C VAL A 19 -14.87 11.72 -26.37
N SER A 20 -13.83 12.08 -27.13
CA SER A 20 -12.51 12.46 -26.60
C SER A 20 -12.52 13.81 -25.87
N ALA A 21 -13.35 14.76 -26.32
CA ALA A 21 -13.44 16.09 -25.71
C ALA A 21 -14.19 16.07 -24.36
N LEU A 22 -15.21 15.22 -24.25
CA LEU A 22 -15.99 15.05 -23.02
C LEU A 22 -15.18 14.36 -21.91
N THR A 23 -14.35 13.37 -22.25
CA THR A 23 -13.48 12.71 -21.26
C THR A 23 -12.40 13.64 -20.74
N GLN A 24 -11.82 14.49 -21.59
CA GLN A 24 -10.76 15.41 -21.20
C GLN A 24 -11.26 16.50 -20.23
N GLN A 25 -12.48 17.00 -20.43
CA GLN A 25 -13.11 17.99 -19.54
C GLN A 25 -13.52 17.42 -18.18
N GLN A 26 -13.79 16.11 -18.09
CA GLN A 26 -14.15 15.45 -16.84
C GLN A 26 -12.91 15.20 -15.96
N ILE A 27 -11.79 14.80 -16.57
CA ILE A 27 -10.50 14.58 -15.89
C ILE A 27 -9.97 15.86 -15.24
N GLU A 28 -10.09 17.02 -15.91
CA GLU A 28 -9.63 18.30 -15.34
C GLU A 28 -10.49 18.79 -14.16
N ARG A 29 -11.79 18.51 -14.17
CA ARG A 29 -12.68 18.86 -13.05
C ARG A 29 -12.39 18.03 -11.80
N ASP A 30 -12.09 16.75 -11.99
CA ASP A 30 -11.73 15.86 -10.88
C ASP A 30 -10.31 16.15 -10.36
N ALA A 31 -9.38 16.54 -11.25
CA ALA A 31 -8.04 16.98 -10.87
C ALA A 31 -8.04 18.29 -10.06
N GLY A 32 -8.91 19.25 -10.40
CA GLY A 32 -9.07 20.51 -9.67
C GLY A 32 -9.67 20.34 -8.27
N LEU A 33 -10.52 19.33 -8.07
CA LEU A 33 -11.06 18.95 -6.76
C LEU A 33 -10.01 18.29 -5.87
N GLY A 34 -9.02 17.59 -6.44
CA GLY A 34 -7.89 17.00 -5.72
C GLY A 34 -6.96 18.02 -5.07
N LEU A 35 -6.76 19.20 -5.69
CA LEU A 35 -5.88 20.25 -5.17
C LEU A 35 -6.49 21.02 -3.99
N LEU A 36 -7.81 21.16 -3.94
CA LEU A 36 -8.53 21.88 -2.88
C LEU A 36 -8.76 21.02 -1.62
N SER A 37 -8.44 19.72 -1.67
CA SER A 37 -8.53 18.77 -0.55
C SER A 37 -7.26 18.73 0.32
N SER A 38 -6.28 19.61 0.05
CA SER A 38 -4.97 19.60 0.70
C SER A 38 -4.97 19.97 2.19
N ASN A 39 -6.09 20.44 2.74
CA ASN A 39 -6.21 20.77 4.17
C ASN A 39 -6.81 19.64 5.03
N SER A 40 -7.07 18.45 4.48
CA SER A 40 -7.64 17.34 5.26
C SER A 40 -7.20 15.92 4.85
N GLN A 41 -6.24 15.75 3.93
CA GLN A 41 -5.79 14.40 3.56
C GLN A 41 -4.80 13.84 4.60
N LYS A 42 -5.34 13.29 5.69
CA LYS A 42 -4.64 12.27 6.45
C LYS A 42 -4.54 11.02 5.57
N GLY A 43 -3.34 10.73 5.05
CA GLY A 43 -3.06 9.57 4.17
C GLY A 43 -2.78 9.97 2.72
N GLY A 44 -2.47 8.99 1.88
CA GLY A 44 -2.06 9.15 0.48
C GLY A 44 -1.48 7.83 -0.06
N GLU A 45 -1.16 7.77 -1.35
CA GLU A 45 -0.45 6.63 -1.95
C GLU A 45 1.08 6.75 -1.82
N ASP A 46 1.56 7.95 -1.47
CA ASP A 46 2.98 8.18 -1.17
C ASP A 46 3.39 7.32 0.04
N GLU A 47 4.60 6.76 0.00
CA GLU A 47 5.11 5.76 0.96
C GLU A 47 4.85 6.14 2.43
N THR A 48 5.03 7.41 2.77
CA THR A 48 4.78 7.95 4.11
C THR A 48 3.70 9.03 4.13
N GLY A 49 3.22 9.46 2.96
CA GLY A 49 2.31 10.60 2.84
C GLY A 49 2.86 11.87 3.52
N PRO A 50 1.99 12.69 4.13
CA PRO A 50 2.39 13.92 4.81
C PRO A 50 3.02 13.68 6.21
N TYR A 51 3.41 12.44 6.54
CA TYR A 51 3.88 12.08 7.88
C TYR A 51 5.40 11.89 7.91
N GLU A 52 6.01 12.39 8.98
CA GLU A 52 7.39 12.08 9.35
C GLU A 52 7.46 10.71 10.02
N VAL A 53 8.29 9.80 9.50
CA VAL A 53 8.44 8.46 10.06
C VAL A 53 9.17 8.53 11.40
N VAL A 54 8.54 8.00 12.43
CA VAL A 54 9.19 7.85 13.74
C VAL A 54 10.27 6.78 13.62
N ALA A 55 11.53 7.20 13.74
CA ALA A 55 12.67 6.31 13.67
C ALA A 55 12.53 5.15 14.69
N LYS A 56 12.82 3.93 14.24
CA LYS A 56 12.78 2.70 15.06
C LYS A 56 11.40 2.35 15.62
N TRP A 57 10.32 2.87 15.04
CA TRP A 57 8.97 2.41 15.34
C TRP A 57 8.51 1.32 14.34
N PRO A 58 7.78 0.28 14.77
CA PRO A 58 7.49 -0.04 16.17
C PRO A 58 8.75 -0.57 16.87
N GLN A 59 8.81 -0.39 18.19
CA GLN A 59 9.85 -1.02 19.00
C GLN A 59 9.70 -2.55 18.93
N PRO A 60 10.80 -3.33 18.94
CA PRO A 60 10.73 -4.78 19.03
C PRO A 60 9.91 -5.19 20.27
N PHE A 61 8.92 -6.04 20.06
CA PHE A 61 8.04 -6.54 21.13
C PHE A 61 8.11 -8.06 21.30
N ALA A 62 8.90 -8.75 20.46
CA ALA A 62 9.19 -10.17 20.64
C ALA A 62 10.11 -10.38 21.84
N ARG A 63 10.00 -11.53 22.50
CA ARG A 63 10.85 -11.86 23.66
C ARG A 63 12.33 -12.03 23.26
N PRO A 64 13.27 -11.92 24.21
CA PRO A 64 14.69 -12.16 23.92
C PRO A 64 14.93 -13.52 23.24
N GLY A 65 15.73 -13.52 22.17
CA GLY A 65 16.00 -14.71 21.35
C GLY A 65 14.86 -15.08 20.38
N TYR A 66 13.90 -14.18 20.18
CA TYR A 66 12.82 -14.29 19.21
C TYR A 66 12.73 -13.00 18.38
N ILE A 67 11.97 -13.09 17.31
CA ILE A 67 11.64 -11.97 16.43
C ILE A 67 10.17 -12.04 16.06
N GLN A 68 9.52 -10.89 15.87
CA GLN A 68 8.13 -10.86 15.42
C GLN A 68 7.95 -11.60 14.09
N GLY A 69 6.86 -12.33 13.98
CA GLY A 69 6.43 -12.99 12.76
C GLY A 69 5.92 -12.01 11.71
N SER A 70 5.33 -12.57 10.66
CA SER A 70 4.76 -11.77 9.58
C SER A 70 3.50 -11.04 10.03
N GLN A 71 3.42 -9.74 9.71
CA GLN A 71 2.23 -8.92 9.94
C GLN A 71 1.22 -9.17 8.82
N GLY A 72 0.02 -9.62 9.18
CA GLY A 72 -1.09 -9.88 8.25
C GLY A 72 -1.95 -8.66 7.97
N GLY A 73 -1.85 -7.62 8.82
CA GLY A 73 -2.63 -6.39 8.66
C GLY A 73 -2.48 -5.44 9.84
N VAL A 74 -2.97 -4.23 9.65
CA VAL A 74 -3.04 -3.18 10.67
C VAL A 74 -4.47 -2.63 10.68
N PHE A 75 -5.05 -2.50 11.87
CA PHE A 75 -6.33 -1.85 12.08
C PHE A 75 -6.13 -0.60 12.94
N ALA A 76 -6.48 0.56 12.40
CA ALA A 76 -6.43 1.82 13.13
C ALA A 76 -7.76 2.03 13.89
N GLU A 77 -7.74 1.83 15.21
CA GLU A 77 -8.92 2.01 16.06
C GLU A 77 -9.16 3.50 16.36
N SER A 78 -8.09 4.24 16.65
CA SER A 78 -8.13 5.66 17.01
C SER A 78 -6.83 6.36 16.60
N PRO A 79 -6.75 7.71 16.60
CA PRO A 79 -5.55 8.43 16.19
C PRO A 79 -4.26 8.06 16.95
N ASN A 80 -4.41 7.52 18.16
CA ASN A 80 -3.31 7.12 19.05
C ASN A 80 -3.29 5.62 19.37
N ARG A 81 -4.09 4.79 18.68
CA ARG A 81 -4.09 3.33 18.86
C ARG A 81 -4.30 2.58 17.56
N ILE A 82 -3.41 1.61 17.33
CA ILE A 82 -3.55 0.61 16.28
C ILE A 82 -3.54 -0.80 16.87
N PHE A 83 -4.13 -1.74 16.14
CA PHE A 83 -3.97 -3.17 16.32
C PHE A 83 -3.18 -3.73 15.16
N MET A 84 -2.22 -4.61 15.44
CA MET A 84 -1.45 -5.31 14.43
C MET A 84 -1.79 -6.79 14.46
N ALA A 85 -2.25 -7.32 13.33
CA ALA A 85 -2.46 -8.75 13.18
C ALA A 85 -1.10 -9.42 12.96
N ASN A 86 -0.59 -10.12 13.97
CA ASN A 86 0.71 -10.80 13.94
C ASN A 86 0.52 -12.32 13.88
N ARG A 87 1.36 -13.01 13.10
CA ARG A 87 1.41 -14.49 13.03
C ARG A 87 2.29 -15.12 14.10
N GLY A 88 2.44 -14.49 15.27
CA GLY A 88 3.22 -14.99 16.41
C GLY A 88 4.70 -14.60 16.38
N GLU A 89 5.53 -15.27 17.17
CA GLU A 89 6.97 -15.02 17.25
C GLU A 89 7.76 -16.18 16.64
N LEU A 90 8.89 -15.88 16.01
CA LEU A 90 9.81 -16.85 15.44
C LEU A 90 11.07 -16.96 16.30
N LYS A 91 11.52 -18.19 16.56
CA LYS A 91 12.77 -18.43 17.29
C LYS A 91 13.95 -18.02 16.43
N LEU A 92 14.82 -17.17 16.97
CA LEU A 92 16.08 -16.85 16.31
C LEU A 92 17.09 -17.99 16.48
N PRO A 93 17.97 -18.22 15.48
CA PRO A 93 19.08 -19.16 15.63
C PRO A 93 20.06 -18.69 16.71
N ASP A 94 20.80 -19.64 17.29
CA ASP A 94 21.73 -19.35 18.39
C ASP A 94 22.86 -18.39 18.00
N LYS A 95 23.25 -18.41 16.71
CA LYS A 95 24.24 -17.50 16.15
C LYS A 95 23.63 -16.71 15.00
N LEU A 96 23.52 -15.40 15.19
CA LEU A 96 23.07 -14.48 14.15
C LEU A 96 24.23 -14.13 13.20
N PRO A 97 23.96 -13.95 11.91
CA PRO A 97 24.96 -13.50 10.96
C PRO A 97 25.32 -12.01 11.22
N ASN A 98 26.54 -11.61 10.85
CA ASN A 98 27.05 -10.25 11.11
C ASN A 98 26.22 -9.14 10.45
N ASN A 99 25.52 -9.45 9.36
CA ASN A 99 24.65 -8.54 8.62
C ASN A 99 23.18 -8.61 9.07
N PHE A 100 22.88 -9.21 10.22
CA PHE A 100 21.54 -9.25 10.76
C PHE A 100 21.04 -7.82 11.06
N ASN A 101 19.96 -7.42 10.41
CA ASN A 101 19.41 -6.06 10.49
C ASN A 101 18.19 -5.94 11.41
N GLY A 102 17.86 -6.99 12.16
CA GLY A 102 16.67 -7.02 13.02
C GLY A 102 15.40 -7.52 12.33
N ALA A 103 15.43 -7.87 11.04
CA ALA A 103 14.31 -8.48 10.31
C ALA A 103 14.63 -9.94 9.92
N TRP A 104 13.62 -10.83 9.95
CA TRP A 104 13.78 -12.24 9.59
C TRP A 104 14.37 -12.43 8.19
N GLY A 105 13.97 -11.57 7.24
CA GLY A 105 14.46 -11.63 5.85
C GLY A 105 15.97 -11.50 5.70
N SER A 106 16.68 -10.89 6.67
CA SER A 106 18.15 -10.82 6.66
C SER A 106 18.84 -12.16 6.89
N LEU A 107 18.10 -13.18 7.35
CA LEU A 107 18.59 -14.55 7.51
C LEU A 107 18.59 -15.34 6.19
N GLY A 108 18.14 -14.75 5.07
CA GLY A 108 18.12 -15.40 3.76
C GLY A 108 17.12 -16.54 3.63
N SER A 109 16.15 -16.63 4.55
CA SER A 109 15.10 -17.65 4.55
C SER A 109 13.72 -17.03 4.70
N GLN A 110 12.70 -17.71 4.18
CA GLN A 110 11.31 -17.26 4.31
C GLN A 110 10.80 -17.48 5.73
N ALA A 111 10.17 -16.45 6.32
CA ALA A 111 9.56 -16.52 7.64
C ALA A 111 8.42 -17.57 7.71
N THR A 112 7.75 -17.82 6.58
CA THR A 112 6.62 -18.76 6.47
C THR A 112 7.02 -20.22 6.61
N GLY A 113 8.30 -20.55 6.42
CA GLY A 113 8.82 -21.91 6.63
C GLY A 113 9.10 -22.25 8.09
N GLN A 114 9.03 -21.26 8.99
CA GLN A 114 9.27 -21.47 10.41
C GLN A 114 7.97 -21.78 11.12
N LYS A 115 8.06 -22.54 12.22
CA LYS A 115 6.93 -22.75 13.12
C LYS A 115 6.80 -21.53 14.05
N PRO A 116 5.74 -20.72 13.92
CA PRO A 116 5.52 -19.62 14.83
C PRO A 116 5.06 -20.12 16.21
N GLU A 117 5.45 -19.38 17.23
CA GLU A 117 4.93 -19.51 18.58
C GLU A 117 3.88 -18.43 18.82
N LEU A 118 2.62 -18.83 18.95
CA LEU A 118 1.51 -17.93 19.29
C LEU A 118 1.55 -17.63 20.78
N ARG A 119 1.64 -16.33 21.11
CA ARG A 119 1.80 -15.81 22.47
C ARG A 119 1.09 -14.46 22.52
N ASN A 120 0.56 -14.09 23.70
CA ASN A 120 -0.11 -12.80 23.93
C ASN A 120 -1.27 -12.52 22.95
N CYS A 121 -1.91 -13.58 22.45
CA CYS A 121 -3.08 -13.58 21.58
C CYS A 121 -4.24 -14.31 22.26
#